data_AF-A0A1H4NW76-F1
#
_entry.id   AF-A0A1H4NW76-F1
#
_cell.length_a   1.000
_cell.length_b   1.000
_cell.length_c   1.000
_cell.angle_alpha   90.00
_cell.angle_beta   90.00
_cell.angle_gamma   90.00
#
_symmetry.space_group_name_H-M   'P 1'
#
loop_
_entity.id
_entity.type
_entity.pdbx_description
1 polymer ?
#
loop_
_entity_poly.entity_id
_entity_poly.type
_entity_poly.pdbx_seq_one_letter_code
_entity_poly.pdbx_strand_id
1 'polypeptide(L)'
;MASHSEALLEAYASCPPSARVYHTLEIWQSSFDVPARVVANVGDDMTFGIELSGPRNPGETATFIACPFESTYPEQRQGQPPQTNIKIDNVNRQLLPKIRAALGYREYISVLYREYLATDLTQPSYGAVEFELRNVKVVGTSITGTVMVKNLQNKRFPRLTRNYDYVQFPSLLP
;
A
#
# COMPACT_ATOMS: atom_id res chain seq x y z
N MET A 1 -8.90 4.59 -31.74
CA MET A 1 -8.30 4.21 -30.45
C MET A 1 -9.42 4.24 -29.43
N ALA A 2 -9.63 3.17 -28.68
CA ALA A 2 -10.59 3.17 -27.58
C ALA A 2 -10.24 4.30 -26.61
N SER A 3 -11.25 5.02 -26.12
CA SER A 3 -11.08 5.99 -25.04
C SER A 3 -10.56 5.28 -23.78
N HIS A 4 -9.90 6.00 -22.86
CA HIS A 4 -9.44 5.40 -21.60
C HIS A 4 -10.56 4.73 -20.81
N SER A 5 -11.79 5.23 -20.93
CA SER A 5 -12.97 4.62 -20.30
C SER A 5 -13.33 3.29 -20.95
N GLU A 6 -13.30 3.20 -22.28
CA GLU A 6 -13.60 1.96 -23.01
C GLU A 6 -12.51 0.90 -22.78
N ALA A 7 -11.23 1.30 -22.79
CA ALA A 7 -10.11 0.41 -22.48
C ALA A 7 -10.17 -0.14 -21.05
N LEU A 8 -10.61 0.68 -20.08
CA LEU A 8 -10.81 0.24 -18.70
C LEU A 8 -11.97 -0.76 -18.59
N LEU A 9 -13.09 -0.50 -19.27
CA LEU A 9 -14.25 -1.38 -19.29
C LEU A 9 -13.96 -2.73 -19.96
N GLU A 10 -13.20 -2.73 -21.06
CA GLU A 10 -12.75 -3.94 -21.73
C GLU A 10 -11.82 -4.77 -20.85
N ALA A 11 -10.87 -4.11 -20.14
CA ALA A 11 -9.99 -4.78 -19.20
C ALA A 11 -10.77 -5.41 -18.03
N TYR A 12 -11.77 -4.71 -17.48
CA TYR A 12 -12.63 -5.26 -16.44
C TYR A 12 -13.50 -6.41 -16.94
N ALA A 13 -14.04 -6.33 -18.16
CA ALA A 13 -14.83 -7.40 -18.76
C ALA A 13 -13.99 -8.65 -19.09
N SER A 14 -12.69 -8.47 -19.35
CA SER A 14 -11.76 -9.56 -19.68
C SER A 14 -11.11 -10.19 -18.44
N CYS A 15 -11.31 -9.64 -17.24
CA CYS A 15 -10.73 -10.17 -16.02
C CYS A 15 -11.38 -11.52 -15.66
N PRO A 16 -10.62 -12.62 -15.56
CA PRO A 16 -11.17 -13.91 -15.18
C PRO A 16 -11.82 -13.82 -13.79
N PRO A 17 -13.03 -14.37 -13.59
CA PRO A 17 -13.72 -14.31 -12.29
C PRO A 17 -12.97 -15.04 -11.16
N SER A 18 -11.98 -15.89 -11.49
CA SER A 18 -11.09 -16.56 -10.54
C SER A 18 -9.83 -15.77 -10.20
N ALA A 19 -9.64 -14.56 -10.74
CA ALA A 19 -8.48 -13.72 -10.46
C ALA A 19 -8.56 -13.18 -9.03
N ARG A 20 -8.00 -13.94 -8.08
CA ARG A 20 -7.90 -13.51 -6.68
C ARG A 20 -6.76 -12.52 -6.52
N VAL A 21 -7.06 -11.39 -5.89
CA VAL A 21 -6.08 -10.38 -5.47
C VAL A 21 -5.77 -10.62 -3.99
N TYR A 22 -4.48 -10.60 -3.65
CA TYR A 22 -4.00 -10.63 -2.28
C TYR A 22 -3.56 -9.24 -1.87
N HIS A 23 -4.15 -8.74 -0.79
CA HIS A 23 -3.84 -7.45 -0.22
C HIS A 23 -2.89 -7.63 0.95
N THR A 24 -1.77 -6.92 0.92
CA THR A 24 -0.74 -7.01 1.95
C THR A 24 -0.36 -5.65 2.50
N LEU A 25 0.02 -5.62 3.78
CA LEU A 25 0.59 -4.45 4.44
C LEU A 25 1.93 -4.80 5.07
N GLU A 26 2.93 -3.96 4.82
CA GLU A 26 4.18 -3.94 5.57
C GLU A 26 4.23 -2.68 6.44
N ILE A 27 4.32 -2.87 7.75
CA ILE A 27 4.28 -1.82 8.76
C ILE A 27 5.68 -1.72 9.39
N TRP A 28 6.22 -0.52 9.42
CA TRP A 28 7.59 -0.28 9.88
C TRP A 28 7.76 1.03 10.63
N GLN A 29 8.63 1.00 11.63
CA GLN A 29 9.25 2.15 12.28
C GLN A 29 10.64 1.72 12.80
N SER A 30 11.56 2.65 13.05
CA SER A 30 12.93 2.32 13.50
C SER A 30 13.00 1.55 14.84
N SER A 31 11.95 1.59 15.66
CA SER A 31 11.88 0.82 16.91
C SER A 31 11.59 -0.67 16.70
N PHE A 32 11.25 -1.11 15.48
CA PHE A 32 10.91 -2.49 15.20
C PHE A 32 12.18 -3.26 14.84
N ASP A 33 12.39 -4.44 15.45
CA ASP A 33 13.51 -5.32 15.06
C ASP A 33 13.37 -5.82 13.61
N VAL A 34 12.13 -6.09 13.19
CA VAL A 34 11.77 -6.62 11.87
C VAL A 34 10.43 -6.00 11.43
N PRO A 35 10.22 -5.69 10.14
CA PRO A 35 8.94 -5.22 9.63
C PRO A 35 7.79 -6.15 9.97
N ALA A 36 6.66 -5.59 10.38
CA ALA A 36 5.43 -6.36 10.57
C ALA A 36 4.72 -6.49 9.23
N ARG A 37 4.60 -7.72 8.72
CA ARG A 37 4.03 -8.03 7.41
C ARG A 37 2.76 -8.84 7.58
N VAL A 38 1.65 -8.36 7.00
CA VAL A 38 0.34 -9.00 7.11
C VAL A 38 -0.36 -9.13 5.76
N VAL A 39 -1.15 -10.19 5.60
CA VAL A 39 -1.97 -10.46 4.42
C VAL A 39 -3.42 -10.69 4.84
N ALA A 40 -4.35 -10.04 4.13
CA ALA A 40 -5.79 -10.15 4.39
C ALA A 40 -6.43 -11.30 3.60
N ASN A 41 -7.58 -11.77 4.11
CA ASN A 41 -8.47 -12.72 3.44
C ASN A 41 -7.81 -14.06 3.06
N VAL A 42 -6.91 -14.58 3.91
CA VAL A 42 -6.25 -15.88 3.74
C VAL A 42 -6.37 -16.72 5.02
N GLY A 43 -6.30 -18.04 4.89
CA GLY A 43 -6.39 -18.98 6.02
C GLY A 43 -5.08 -19.20 6.76
N ASP A 44 -3.96 -19.11 6.05
CA ASP A 44 -2.62 -19.39 6.55
C ASP A 44 -1.62 -18.31 6.08
N ASP A 45 -0.48 -18.24 6.76
CA ASP A 45 0.63 -17.35 6.39
C ASP A 45 1.11 -17.65 4.95
N MET A 46 1.44 -16.60 4.21
CA MET A 46 1.82 -16.71 2.79
C MET A 46 3.13 -15.99 2.52
N THR A 47 3.88 -16.48 1.52
CA THR A 47 5.14 -15.87 1.10
C THR A 47 4.94 -15.08 -0.19
N PHE A 48 5.44 -13.85 -0.20
CA PHE A 48 5.37 -12.95 -1.35
C PHE A 48 6.74 -12.35 -1.63
N GLY A 49 7.03 -12.04 -2.90
CA GLY A 49 8.25 -11.34 -3.28
C GLY A 49 8.15 -9.83 -3.09
N ILE A 50 9.26 -9.20 -2.70
CA ILE A 50 9.39 -7.76 -2.51
C ILE A 50 10.02 -7.14 -3.76
N GLU A 51 9.49 -6.00 -4.20
CA GLU A 51 10.01 -5.26 -5.34
C GLU A 51 11.48 -4.85 -5.14
N LEU A 52 12.24 -4.78 -6.24
CA LEU A 52 13.66 -4.36 -6.22
C LEU A 52 13.85 -2.93 -5.67
N SER A 53 12.83 -2.08 -5.78
CA SER A 53 12.83 -0.73 -5.21
C SER A 53 12.34 -0.65 -3.76
N GLY A 54 12.07 -1.80 -3.12
CA GLY A 54 11.52 -1.87 -1.78
C GLY A 54 12.52 -1.39 -0.72
N PRO A 55 12.07 -0.65 0.31
CA PRO A 55 12.99 -0.09 1.31
C PRO A 55 13.59 -1.15 2.25
N ARG A 56 12.98 -2.33 2.38
CA ARG A 56 13.49 -3.46 3.18
C ARG A 56 13.39 -4.73 2.37
N ASN A 57 14.44 -5.54 2.41
CA ASN A 57 14.54 -6.83 1.69
C ASN A 57 14.25 -6.72 0.18
N PRO A 58 14.84 -5.76 -0.56
CA PRO A 58 14.55 -5.59 -1.98
C PRO A 58 14.89 -6.83 -2.80
N GLY A 59 13.95 -7.30 -3.61
CA GLY A 59 14.14 -8.48 -4.47
C GLY A 59 14.10 -9.83 -3.73
N GLU A 60 13.93 -9.85 -2.41
CA GLU A 60 13.82 -11.07 -1.62
C GLU A 60 12.36 -11.53 -1.49
N THR A 61 12.16 -12.75 -1.00
CA THR A 61 10.84 -13.24 -0.60
C THR A 61 10.66 -13.11 0.91
N ALA A 62 9.45 -12.73 1.32
CA ALA A 62 9.10 -12.48 2.71
C ALA A 62 7.79 -13.18 3.08
N THR A 63 7.72 -13.71 4.30
CA THR A 63 6.48 -14.26 4.86
C THR A 63 5.61 -13.14 5.41
N PHE A 64 4.34 -13.16 5.01
CA PHE A 64 3.28 -12.28 5.49
C PHE A 64 2.32 -13.11 6.33
N ILE A 65 2.02 -12.60 7.52
CA ILE A 65 1.19 -13.29 8.50
C ILE A 65 -0.28 -13.11 8.13
N ALA A 66 -1.06 -14.20 8.17
CA ALA A 66 -2.49 -14.15 7.99
C ALA A 66 -3.12 -13.30 9.10
N CYS A 67 -3.66 -12.14 8.72
CA CYS A 67 -4.22 -11.19 9.67
C CYS A 67 -5.26 -10.34 8.94
N PRO A 68 -6.54 -10.41 9.34
CA PRO A 68 -7.59 -9.64 8.70
C PRO A 68 -7.38 -8.15 8.93
N PHE A 69 -7.49 -7.37 7.86
CA PHE A 69 -7.57 -5.93 7.92
C PHE A 69 -8.57 -5.41 6.92
N GLU A 70 -9.17 -4.27 7.25
CA GLU A 70 -10.15 -3.58 6.44
C GLU A 70 -9.82 -2.09 6.37
N SER A 71 -10.24 -1.44 5.29
CA SER A 71 -10.04 -0.01 5.07
C SER A 71 -11.34 0.60 4.60
N THR A 72 -11.64 1.81 5.09
CA THR A 72 -12.74 2.61 4.56
C THR A 72 -12.37 3.28 3.24
N TYR A 73 -13.34 3.82 2.52
CA TYR A 73 -13.02 4.72 1.42
C TYR A 73 -12.31 5.97 1.94
N PRO A 74 -11.31 6.50 1.21
CA PRO A 74 -10.68 7.75 1.58
C PRO A 74 -11.70 8.90 1.63
N GLU A 75 -11.65 9.68 2.70
CA GLU A 75 -12.51 10.85 2.84
C GLU A 75 -12.08 11.93 1.84
N GLN A 76 -13.05 12.50 1.13
CA GLN A 76 -12.81 13.61 0.20
C GLN A 76 -13.24 14.92 0.87
N ARG A 77 -12.30 15.58 1.55
CA ARG A 77 -12.49 16.95 2.06
C ARG A 77 -11.67 17.95 1.26
N GLN A 78 -12.28 19.09 0.95
CA GLN A 78 -11.61 20.19 0.25
C GLN A 78 -10.43 20.72 1.08
N GLY A 79 -9.25 20.83 0.47
CA GLY A 79 -8.05 21.41 1.09
C GLY A 79 -7.25 20.48 2.01
N GLN A 80 -7.66 19.22 2.21
CA GLN A 80 -6.91 18.23 2.98
C GLN A 80 -6.47 17.07 2.08
N PRO A 81 -5.28 16.47 2.31
CA PRO A 81 -4.94 15.22 1.64
C PRO A 81 -5.99 14.15 2.00
N PRO A 82 -6.35 13.26 1.06
CA PRO A 82 -7.26 12.17 1.33
C PRO A 82 -6.66 11.26 2.41
N GLN A 83 -7.49 10.96 3.39
CA GLN A 83 -7.16 10.09 4.52
C GLN A 83 -8.14 8.93 4.54
N THR A 84 -7.68 7.74 4.94
CA THR A 84 -8.58 6.63 5.22
C THR A 84 -8.27 6.01 6.57
N ASN A 85 -9.25 5.35 7.16
CA ASN A 85 -9.05 4.57 8.37
C ASN A 85 -8.82 3.11 8.00
N ILE A 86 -7.72 2.56 8.51
CA ILE A 86 -7.43 1.12 8.46
C ILE A 86 -7.71 0.55 9.84
N LYS A 87 -8.38 -0.60 9.86
CA LYS A 87 -8.54 -1.45 11.02
C LYS A 87 -7.83 -2.78 10.77
N ILE A 88 -6.94 -3.16 11.68
CA ILE A 88 -6.20 -4.42 11.66
C ILE A 88 -6.61 -5.21 12.89
N ASP A 89 -7.15 -6.40 12.69
CA ASP A 89 -7.53 -7.29 13.77
C ASP A 89 -6.31 -8.11 14.18
N ASN A 90 -5.59 -7.62 15.19
CA ASN A 90 -4.34 -8.20 15.67
C ASN A 90 -4.59 -9.47 16.53
N VAL A 91 -5.28 -10.46 15.95
CA VAL A 91 -5.61 -11.75 16.58
C VAL A 91 -4.35 -12.49 17.03
N ASN A 92 -3.28 -12.42 16.23
CA ASN A 92 -1.99 -13.06 16.52
C ASN A 92 -1.14 -12.29 17.55
N ARG A 93 -1.62 -11.15 18.07
CA ARG A 93 -0.99 -10.32 19.12
C ARG A 93 0.43 -9.82 18.82
N GLN A 94 0.96 -10.00 17.61
CA GLN A 94 2.33 -9.60 17.25
C GLN A 94 2.47 -8.10 16.95
N LEU A 95 1.40 -7.43 16.51
CA LEU A 95 1.48 -6.03 16.09
C LEU A 95 1.43 -5.05 17.27
N LEU A 96 0.68 -5.37 18.33
CA LEU A 96 0.49 -4.51 19.50
C LEU A 96 1.81 -4.19 20.25
N PRO A 97 2.71 -5.14 20.55
CA PRO A 97 3.99 -4.83 21.17
C PRO A 97 4.84 -3.87 20.33
N LYS A 98 4.89 -4.10 19.02
CA LYS A 98 5.62 -3.23 18.07
C LYS A 98 5.05 -1.81 18.07
N ILE A 99 3.72 -1.67 17.96
CA ILE A 99 3.06 -0.35 18.01
C ILE A 99 3.28 0.35 19.35
N ARG A 100 3.29 -0.38 20.47
CA ARG A 100 3.61 0.20 21.79
C ARG A 100 5.05 0.69 21.88
N ALA A 101 6.01 -0.06 21.32
CA ALA A 101 7.41 0.37 21.23
C ALA A 101 7.53 1.66 20.41
N ALA A 102 6.75 1.79 19.33
CA ALA A 102 6.76 2.97 18.49
C ALA A 102 6.31 4.26 19.17
N LEU A 103 5.46 4.18 20.20
CA LEU A 103 4.99 5.36 20.95
C LEU A 103 6.13 6.12 21.66
N GLY A 104 7.25 5.45 21.93
CA GLY A 104 8.44 6.08 22.54
C GLY A 104 9.24 6.97 21.59
N TYR A 105 8.96 6.93 20.29
CA TYR A 105 9.76 7.57 19.25
C TYR A 105 8.97 8.67 18.54
N ARG A 106 9.65 9.78 18.22
CA ARG A 106 9.11 10.88 17.41
C ARG A 106 9.26 10.62 15.92
N GLU A 107 8.83 9.45 15.47
CA GLU A 107 8.89 9.02 14.08
C GLU A 107 7.54 8.45 13.64
N TYR A 108 7.10 8.80 12.43
CA TYR A 108 5.89 8.24 11.85
C TYR A 108 6.06 6.74 11.52
N ILE A 109 4.99 5.98 11.71
CA ILE A 109 4.95 4.58 11.28
C ILE A 109 4.64 4.56 9.77
N SER A 110 5.55 3.99 8.99
CA SER A 110 5.41 3.77 7.55
C SER A 110 4.56 2.52 7.30
N VAL A 111 3.61 2.62 6.40
CA VAL A 111 2.77 1.51 5.94
C VAL A 111 2.89 1.39 4.44
N LEU A 112 3.39 0.27 3.95
CA LEU A 112 3.45 -0.05 2.52
C LEU A 112 2.35 -1.04 2.18
N TYR A 113 1.54 -0.67 1.19
CA TYR A 113 0.50 -1.52 0.64
C TYR A 113 0.96 -2.13 -0.68
N ARG A 114 0.73 -3.44 -0.83
CA ARG A 114 1.00 -4.18 -2.07
C ARG A 114 -0.16 -5.10 -2.41
N GLU A 115 -0.40 -5.21 -3.71
CA GLU A 115 -1.35 -6.14 -4.30
C GLU A 115 -0.59 -7.21 -5.08
N TYR A 116 -0.99 -8.46 -4.92
CA TYR A 116 -0.47 -9.57 -5.70
C TYR A 116 -1.64 -10.27 -6.39
N LEU A 117 -1.41 -10.72 -7.62
CA LEU A 117 -2.36 -11.56 -8.33
C LEU A 117 -2.08 -13.01 -8.02
N ALA A 118 -3.11 -13.85 -7.91
CA ALA A 118 -2.91 -15.29 -7.72
C ALA A 118 -2.07 -15.96 -8.82
N THR A 119 -1.98 -15.34 -10.01
CA THR A 119 -1.13 -15.79 -11.11
C THR A 119 0.36 -15.53 -10.87
N ASP A 120 0.71 -14.53 -10.05
CA ASP A 120 2.09 -14.17 -9.74
C ASP A 120 2.22 -13.54 -8.34
N LEU A 121 2.85 -14.30 -7.43
CA LEU A 121 3.16 -13.88 -6.06
C LEU A 121 4.62 -13.39 -5.91
N THR A 122 5.42 -13.47 -6.97
CA THR A 122 6.85 -13.15 -6.93
C THR A 122 7.10 -11.65 -7.00
N GLN A 123 6.17 -10.88 -7.53
CA GLN A 123 6.22 -9.43 -7.58
C GLN A 123 4.84 -8.83 -7.37
N PRO A 124 4.76 -7.64 -6.75
CA PRO A 124 3.49 -6.96 -6.62
C PRO A 124 3.01 -6.48 -8.00
N SER A 125 1.71 -6.57 -8.24
CA SER A 125 1.09 -6.25 -9.53
C SER A 125 1.26 -4.79 -9.92
N TYR A 126 1.36 -3.94 -8.91
CA TYR A 126 1.76 -2.55 -9.00
C TYR A 126 2.87 -2.27 -7.99
N GLY A 127 3.66 -1.23 -8.20
CA GLY A 127 4.65 -0.80 -7.21
C GLY A 127 4.00 -0.48 -5.84
N ALA A 128 4.75 -0.66 -4.75
CA ALA A 128 4.23 -0.45 -3.41
C ALA A 128 3.74 0.99 -3.19
N VAL A 129 2.58 1.12 -2.54
CA VAL A 129 2.01 2.43 -2.18
C VAL A 129 2.36 2.75 -0.74
N GLU A 130 3.06 3.86 -0.52
CA GLU A 130 3.50 4.29 0.82
C GLU A 130 2.49 5.23 1.49
N PHE A 131 2.16 4.89 2.73
CA PHE A 131 1.30 5.64 3.63
C PHE A 131 2.02 5.95 4.94
N GLU A 132 1.60 7.02 5.60
CA GLU A 132 1.93 7.32 6.99
C GLU A 132 0.74 7.00 7.88
N LEU A 133 0.97 6.20 8.93
CA LEU A 133 -0.03 5.88 9.94
C LEU A 133 -0.01 6.92 11.07
N ARG A 134 -1.18 7.47 11.37
CA ARG A 134 -1.44 8.48 12.40
C ARG A 134 -2.62 8.07 13.26
N ASN A 135 -2.77 8.72 14.42
CA ASN A 135 -3.93 8.58 15.31
C ASN A 135 -4.28 7.11 15.63
N VAL A 136 -3.26 6.32 16.00
CA VAL A 136 -3.46 4.89 16.32
C VAL A 136 -4.24 4.75 17.62
N LYS A 137 -5.32 3.96 17.57
CA LYS A 137 -6.15 3.58 18.71
C LYS A 137 -6.23 2.06 18.79
N VAL A 138 -6.22 1.53 20.01
CA VAL A 138 -6.35 0.10 20.26
C VAL A 138 -7.64 -0.13 21.03
N VAL A 139 -8.51 -0.98 20.49
CA VAL A 139 -9.79 -1.35 21.10
C VAL A 139 -9.86 -2.88 21.16
N GLY A 140 -9.73 -3.45 22.36
CA GLY A 140 -9.63 -4.90 22.54
C GLY A 140 -8.40 -5.47 21.82
N THR A 141 -8.63 -6.33 20.83
CA THR A 141 -7.59 -6.92 19.94
C THR A 141 -7.45 -6.20 18.61
N SER A 142 -8.30 -5.23 18.32
CA SER A 142 -8.29 -4.50 17.05
C SER A 142 -7.48 -3.21 17.19
N ILE A 143 -6.72 -2.91 16.15
CA ILE A 143 -5.91 -1.69 16.04
C ILE A 143 -6.50 -0.88 14.90
N THR A 144 -6.95 0.33 15.21
CA THR A 144 -7.45 1.29 14.23
C THR A 144 -6.46 2.43 14.09
N GLY A 145 -6.30 2.96 12.89
CA GLY A 145 -5.48 4.13 12.67
C GLY A 145 -5.82 4.81 11.37
N THR A 146 -5.51 6.10 11.30
CA THR A 146 -5.73 6.92 10.12
C THR A 146 -4.47 6.89 9.28
N VAL A 147 -4.58 6.40 8.04
CA VAL A 147 -3.49 6.44 7.07
C VAL A 147 -3.68 7.59 6.09
N MET A 148 -2.57 8.21 5.74
CA MET A 148 -2.50 9.25 4.72
C MET A 148 -1.43 8.87 3.70
N VAL A 149 -1.71 9.08 2.41
CA VAL A 149 -0.69 8.88 1.37
C VAL A 149 0.49 9.80 1.66
N LYS A 150 1.68 9.22 1.79
CA LYS A 150 2.88 10.01 2.00
C LYS A 150 3.08 10.89 0.77
N ASN A 151 3.11 12.20 1.02
CA ASN A 151 3.48 13.19 0.02
C ASN A 151 2.59 13.24 -1.24
N LEU A 152 1.26 13.05 -1.11
CA LEU A 152 0.35 13.19 -2.25
C LEU A 152 0.40 14.60 -2.87
N GLN A 153 0.54 15.63 -2.03
CA GLN A 153 0.55 17.03 -2.46
C GLN A 153 1.81 17.41 -3.29
N ASN A 154 2.96 16.75 -3.08
CA ASN A 154 4.14 16.93 -3.94
C ASN A 154 4.34 15.79 -4.94
N LYS A 155 3.48 14.77 -4.96
CA LYS A 155 3.37 13.85 -6.09
C LYS A 155 2.77 14.62 -7.25
N ARG A 156 3.64 15.13 -8.13
CA ARG A 156 3.28 15.83 -9.36
C ARG A 156 2.36 14.94 -10.21
N PHE A 157 1.07 15.26 -10.24
CA PHE A 157 0.05 14.55 -10.98
C PHE A 157 -0.45 15.41 -12.15
N PRO A 158 -0.55 14.90 -13.40
CA PRO A 158 0.23 13.87 -14.05
C PRO A 158 1.47 14.50 -14.74
N ARG A 159 2.68 14.10 -14.36
CA ARG A 159 3.86 14.33 -15.21
C ARG A 159 4.55 12.99 -15.44
N LEU A 160 4.37 12.47 -16.66
CA LEU A 160 5.48 11.84 -17.36
C LEU A 160 6.73 12.68 -17.03
N THR A 161 7.79 12.04 -16.58
CA THR A 161 8.99 12.68 -16.02
C THR A 161 9.77 13.49 -17.05
N ARG A 162 9.17 14.47 -17.73
CA ARG A 162 9.86 15.45 -18.57
C ARG A 162 9.22 16.82 -18.37
N ASN A 163 10.04 17.86 -18.28
CA ASN A 163 9.63 19.14 -18.85
C ASN A 163 9.23 18.84 -20.29
N TYR A 164 8.10 19.35 -20.75
CA TYR A 164 7.76 19.30 -22.16
C TYR A 164 9.01 19.74 -22.94
N ASP A 165 9.63 18.78 -23.62
CA ASP A 165 10.90 18.91 -24.30
C ASP A 165 10.62 18.66 -25.77
N TYR A 166 11.20 19.49 -26.63
CA TYR A 166 11.15 19.37 -28.08
C TYR A 166 11.56 17.98 -28.59
N VAL A 167 12.36 17.22 -27.82
CA VAL A 167 12.72 15.84 -28.15
C VAL A 167 11.53 14.89 -27.99
N GLN A 168 10.65 15.12 -27.01
CA GLN A 168 9.50 14.26 -26.71
C GLN A 168 8.19 14.75 -27.33
N PHE A 169 8.09 16.06 -27.58
CA PHE A 169 6.94 16.72 -28.20
C PHE A 169 7.43 17.72 -29.27
N PRO A 170 7.77 17.24 -30.49
CA PRO A 170 8.33 18.07 -31.56
C PRO A 170 7.39 19.18 -32.06
N SER A 171 6.11 19.12 -31.70
CA SER A 171 5.07 20.09 -32.05
C SER A 171 5.00 21.29 -31.10
N LEU A 172 5.79 21.29 -30.01
CA LEU A 172 6.06 22.53 -29.29
C LEU A 172 6.90 23.39 -30.24
N LEU A 173 6.29 24.36 -30.90
CA LEU A 173 7.02 25.43 -31.56
C LEU A 173 7.21 26.57 -30.54
N PRO A 174 8.28 27.38 -30.66
CA PRO A 174 8.52 28.52 -29.79
C PRO A 174 7.38 29.54 -29.82
#